data_AF-A0AAJ7WXU6-F1
#
_entry.id   AF-A0AAJ7WXU6-F1
#
_cell.length_a   1.000
_cell.length_b   1.000
_cell.length_c   1.000
_cell.angle_alpha   90.00
_cell.angle_beta   90.00
_cell.angle_gamma   90.00
#
_symmetry.space_group_name_H-M   'P 1'
#
loop_
_entity.id
_entity.type
_entity.pdbx_description
1 polymer ?
#
loop_
_entity_poly.entity_id
_entity_poly.type
_entity_poly.pdbx_seq_one_letter_code
_entity_poly.pdbx_strand_id
1 'polypeptide(L)'
;MVSPVTVVKSCGPRLVPFFKTTCIYFVLWLPASSASWFSTLIKCLPILCLCAFVAAHGMSLRAAVHSYARRILAGLVFSALGDACLVWEAFGYFEPGMLMFGTAHAFYLAAFGIQPLRARLGLVLGASGAAIYGLMFPCLPPGPMPALLAAYFSLIVAMMWRAAARVGRPWTWNRMCACVGAALFVASDLALAVDKFCTRLAAAPAFVMSTYYLAQMCIALSVVDCRDDDAAAAAAAVAADKRGGAVEGGAVEGGADSAPPSPCRRVGEDGSGARGGVHQRAALSAR
;
A
#
# COMPACT_ATOMS: atom_id res chain seq x y z
N MET A 1 10.31 8.05 -15.08
CA MET A 1 8.98 8.03 -14.42
C MET A 1 8.19 6.93 -15.11
N VAL A 2 7.59 6.00 -14.37
CA VAL A 2 6.86 4.91 -15.03
C VAL A 2 5.50 5.43 -15.50
N SER A 3 5.14 5.11 -16.73
CA SER A 3 3.88 5.54 -17.33
C SER A 3 2.71 4.87 -16.59
N PRO A 4 1.66 5.62 -16.19
CA PRO A 4 0.43 5.05 -15.65
C PRO A 4 -0.13 3.90 -16.50
N VAL A 5 0.07 3.97 -17.81
CA VAL A 5 -0.37 2.95 -18.78
C VAL A 5 0.33 1.60 -18.55
N THR A 6 1.61 1.61 -18.19
CA THR A 6 2.37 0.37 -17.91
C THR A 6 1.82 -0.32 -16.67
N VAL A 7 1.50 0.45 -15.63
CA VAL A 7 0.94 -0.07 -14.37
C VAL A 7 -0.43 -0.70 -14.57
N VAL A 8 -1.28 -0.01 -15.34
CA VAL A 8 -2.62 -0.51 -15.65
C VAL A 8 -2.54 -1.81 -16.44
N LYS A 9 -1.59 -1.95 -17.38
CA LYS A 9 -1.42 -3.17 -18.15
C LYS A 9 -0.92 -4.35 -17.31
N SER A 10 0.00 -4.14 -16.37
CA SER A 10 0.51 -5.23 -15.53
C SER A 10 -0.41 -5.58 -14.35
N CYS A 11 -1.06 -4.60 -13.75
CA CYS A 11 -1.99 -4.81 -12.63
C CYS A 11 -3.40 -5.21 -13.08
N GLY A 12 -3.81 -4.80 -14.28
CA GLY A 12 -5.16 -4.96 -14.82
C GLY A 12 -5.72 -6.39 -14.72
N PRO A 13 -5.01 -7.42 -15.23
CA PRO A 13 -5.49 -8.80 -15.17
C PRO A 13 -5.76 -9.29 -13.74
N ARG A 14 -4.96 -8.83 -12.77
CA ARG A 14 -5.07 -9.24 -11.36
C ARG A 14 -6.15 -8.47 -10.59
N LEU A 15 -6.62 -7.33 -11.11
CA LEU A 15 -7.77 -6.60 -10.59
C LEU A 15 -9.11 -7.07 -11.17
N VAL A 16 -9.10 -7.93 -12.19
CA VAL A 16 -10.33 -8.50 -12.78
C VAL A 16 -11.28 -9.10 -11.73
N PRO A 17 -10.81 -9.88 -10.73
CA PRO A 17 -11.69 -10.40 -9.69
C PRO A 17 -12.38 -9.29 -8.89
N PHE A 18 -11.66 -8.22 -8.54
CA PHE A 18 -12.21 -7.06 -7.81
C PHE A 18 -13.31 -6.35 -8.62
N PHE A 19 -13.07 -6.11 -9.91
CA PHE A 19 -14.10 -5.48 -10.75
C PHE A 19 -15.32 -6.38 -10.91
N LYS A 20 -15.13 -7.69 -11.10
CA LYS A 20 -16.23 -8.65 -11.19
C LYS A 20 -17.07 -8.68 -9.92
N THR A 21 -16.46 -8.78 -8.74
CA THR A 21 -17.19 -8.82 -7.47
C THR A 21 -17.86 -7.48 -7.16
N THR A 22 -17.23 -6.35 -7.52
CA THR A 22 -17.84 -5.02 -7.42
C THR A 22 -19.07 -4.90 -8.31
N CYS A 23 -18.99 -5.35 -9.57
CA CYS A 23 -20.16 -5.39 -10.47
C CYS A 23 -21.27 -6.27 -9.90
N ILE A 24 -20.94 -7.46 -9.38
CA ILE A 24 -21.92 -8.34 -8.74
C ILE A 24 -22.61 -7.65 -7.56
N TYR A 25 -21.87 -6.94 -6.71
CA TYR A 25 -22.43 -6.16 -5.60
C TYR A 25 -23.47 -5.13 -6.09
N PHE A 26 -23.11 -4.32 -7.08
CA PHE A 26 -24.00 -3.28 -7.62
C PHE A 26 -25.19 -3.84 -8.39
N VAL A 27 -25.03 -4.97 -9.09
CA VAL A 27 -26.12 -5.63 -9.84
C VAL A 27 -27.11 -6.30 -8.90
N LEU A 28 -26.64 -6.97 -7.85
CA LEU A 28 -27.53 -7.63 -6.89
C LEU A 28 -28.28 -6.63 -6.01
N TRP A 29 -27.68 -5.46 -5.76
CA TRP A 29 -28.28 -4.33 -5.03
C TRP A 29 -29.12 -4.76 -3.82
N LEU A 30 -28.52 -5.61 -2.96
CA LEU A 30 -29.25 -6.23 -1.85
C LEU A 30 -29.67 -5.15 -0.84
N PRO A 31 -30.97 -5.06 -0.49
CA PRO A 31 -31.45 -4.08 0.48
C PRO A 31 -30.82 -4.27 1.86
N ALA A 32 -30.55 -3.18 2.56
CA ALA A 32 -30.02 -3.21 3.93
C ALA A 32 -30.94 -3.97 4.92
N SER A 33 -32.23 -4.12 4.61
CA SER A 33 -33.19 -4.92 5.39
C SER A 33 -32.99 -6.44 5.27
N SER A 34 -32.12 -6.90 4.35
CA SER A 34 -31.84 -8.32 4.10
C SER A 34 -30.50 -8.78 4.68
N ALA A 35 -30.21 -8.36 5.92
CA ALA A 35 -29.01 -8.79 6.65
C ALA A 35 -28.90 -10.31 6.66
N SER A 36 -27.87 -10.83 6.00
CA SER A 36 -27.65 -12.25 5.80
C SER A 36 -26.18 -12.52 5.59
N TRP A 37 -25.76 -13.76 5.84
CA TRP A 37 -24.40 -14.22 5.54
C TRP A 37 -24.06 -14.08 4.05
N PHE A 38 -25.05 -14.23 3.17
CA PHE A 38 -24.88 -14.01 1.74
C PHE A 38 -24.62 -12.54 1.41
N SER A 39 -25.44 -11.61 1.91
CA SER A 39 -25.21 -10.16 1.72
C SER A 39 -23.86 -9.72 2.28
N THR A 40 -23.48 -10.27 3.44
CA THR A 40 -22.16 -10.07 4.07
C THR A 40 -21.04 -10.49 3.12
N LEU A 41 -21.11 -11.71 2.58
CA LEU A 41 -20.10 -12.21 1.66
C LEU A 41 -19.99 -11.33 0.42
N ILE A 42 -21.11 -10.99 -0.23
CA ILE A 42 -21.13 -10.15 -1.43
C ILE A 42 -20.52 -8.77 -1.18
N LYS A 43 -20.79 -8.15 -0.02
CA LYS A 43 -20.23 -6.85 0.35
C LYS A 43 -18.72 -6.92 0.63
N CYS A 44 -18.23 -7.98 1.28
CA CYS A 44 -16.82 -8.13 1.63
C CYS A 44 -15.94 -8.62 0.46
N LEU A 45 -16.51 -9.35 -0.51
CA LEU A 45 -15.78 -9.99 -1.61
C LEU A 45 -14.85 -9.04 -2.39
N PRO A 46 -15.25 -7.82 -2.78
CA PRO A 46 -14.34 -6.87 -3.44
C PRO A 46 -13.08 -6.60 -2.62
N ILE A 47 -13.22 -6.39 -1.31
CA ILE A 47 -12.08 -6.12 -0.42
C ILE A 47 -11.21 -7.36 -0.26
N LEU A 48 -11.79 -8.56 -0.15
CA LEU A 48 -11.04 -9.81 -0.11
C LEU A 48 -10.24 -10.05 -1.40
N CYS A 49 -10.77 -9.66 -2.57
CA CYS A 49 -10.02 -9.68 -3.82
C CYS A 49 -8.81 -8.73 -3.78
N LEU A 50 -8.96 -7.53 -3.18
CA LEU A 50 -7.85 -6.61 -2.97
C LEU A 50 -6.82 -7.15 -1.97
N CYS A 51 -7.24 -7.86 -0.92
CA CYS A 51 -6.33 -8.55 -0.01
C CYS A 51 -5.46 -9.56 -0.78
N ALA A 52 -6.06 -10.40 -1.62
CA ALA A 52 -5.34 -11.36 -2.45
C ALA A 52 -4.39 -10.66 -3.43
N PHE A 53 -4.83 -9.56 -4.05
CA PHE A 53 -4.00 -8.73 -4.92
C PHE A 53 -2.76 -8.20 -4.19
N VAL A 54 -2.93 -7.60 -3.01
CA VAL A 54 -1.82 -7.06 -2.20
C VAL A 54 -0.89 -8.18 -1.71
N ALA A 55 -1.44 -9.32 -1.30
CA ALA A 55 -0.64 -10.47 -0.87
C ALA A 55 0.24 -11.00 -2.01
N ALA A 56 -0.29 -11.11 -3.22
CA ALA A 56 0.44 -11.62 -4.39
C ALA A 56 1.58 -10.68 -4.84
N HIS A 57 1.42 -9.35 -4.72
CA HIS A 57 2.44 -8.38 -5.17
C HIS A 57 3.38 -7.93 -4.05
N GLY A 58 2.84 -7.71 -2.84
CA GLY A 58 3.57 -7.12 -1.72
C GLY A 58 4.55 -8.08 -1.03
N MET A 59 4.37 -9.39 -1.19
CA MET A 59 5.25 -10.40 -0.58
C MET A 59 6.48 -10.75 -1.44
N SER A 60 6.51 -10.35 -2.72
CA SER A 60 7.64 -10.63 -3.62
C SER A 60 8.81 -9.62 -3.50
N LEU A 61 8.72 -8.63 -2.59
CA LEU A 61 9.60 -7.45 -2.58
C LEU A 61 10.37 -7.27 -1.27
N ARG A 62 11.47 -6.50 -1.34
CA ARG A 62 12.44 -6.23 -0.26
C ARG A 62 11.78 -5.89 1.09
N ALA A 63 12.46 -6.18 2.21
CA ALA A 63 11.95 -6.10 3.58
C ALA A 63 11.22 -4.79 3.99
N ALA A 64 11.63 -3.63 3.47
CA ALA A 64 10.96 -2.36 3.77
C ALA A 64 9.59 -2.20 3.05
N VAL A 65 9.49 -2.67 1.81
CA VAL A 65 8.23 -2.71 1.04
C VAL A 65 7.26 -3.71 1.66
N HIS A 66 7.81 -4.82 2.18
CA HIS A 66 7.05 -5.83 2.90
C HIS A 66 6.32 -5.25 4.13
N SER A 67 6.95 -4.32 4.86
CA SER A 67 6.32 -3.68 6.02
C SER A 67 5.18 -2.74 5.64
N TYR A 68 5.28 -2.02 4.52
CA TYR A 68 4.19 -1.20 3.98
C TYR A 68 3.02 -2.08 3.52
N ALA A 69 3.31 -3.05 2.66
CA ALA A 69 2.31 -3.97 2.11
C ALA A 69 1.53 -4.71 3.21
N ARG A 70 2.22 -5.18 4.26
CA ARG A 70 1.59 -5.88 5.39
C ARG A 70 0.64 -4.97 6.18
N ARG A 71 0.98 -3.69 6.35
CA ARG A 71 0.08 -2.71 6.99
C ARG A 71 -1.13 -2.42 6.12
N ILE A 72 -0.94 -2.24 4.81
CA ILE A 72 -2.06 -2.08 3.86
C ILE A 72 -2.97 -3.32 3.87
N LEU A 73 -2.40 -4.52 3.84
CA LEU A 73 -3.15 -5.77 3.91
C LEU A 73 -3.93 -5.90 5.21
N ALA A 74 -3.31 -5.59 6.36
CA ALA A 74 -4.00 -5.56 7.64
C ALA A 74 -5.19 -4.60 7.62
N GLY A 75 -5.00 -3.37 7.08
CA GLY A 75 -6.08 -2.42 6.93
C GLY A 75 -7.22 -2.93 6.03
N LEU A 76 -6.90 -3.62 4.94
CA LEU A 76 -7.92 -4.23 4.06
C LEU A 76 -8.71 -5.33 4.77
N VAL A 77 -8.04 -6.18 5.56
CA VAL A 77 -8.71 -7.21 6.37
C VAL A 77 -9.66 -6.57 7.38
N PHE A 78 -9.22 -5.55 8.10
CA PHE A 78 -10.07 -4.82 9.04
C PHE A 78 -11.22 -4.08 8.33
N SER A 79 -11.01 -3.58 7.12
CA SER A 79 -12.07 -2.99 6.31
C SER A 79 -13.13 -4.01 5.91
N ALA A 80 -12.72 -5.23 5.52
CA ALA A 80 -13.64 -6.32 5.23
C ALA A 80 -14.44 -6.76 6.47
N LEU A 81 -13.81 -6.77 7.65
CA LEU A 81 -14.50 -7.01 8.92
C LEU A 81 -15.48 -5.87 9.25
N GLY A 82 -15.10 -4.62 9.00
CA GLY A 82 -15.98 -3.46 9.12
C GLY A 82 -17.20 -3.56 8.21
N ASP A 83 -17.01 -3.94 6.95
CA ASP A 83 -18.10 -4.21 6.00
C ASP A 83 -19.05 -5.27 6.53
N ALA A 84 -18.51 -6.35 7.10
CA ALA A 84 -19.32 -7.39 7.70
C ALA A 84 -20.16 -6.83 8.85
N CYS A 85 -19.56 -6.12 9.80
CA CYS A 85 -20.27 -5.49 10.91
C CYS A 85 -21.38 -4.52 10.44
N LEU A 86 -21.12 -3.72 9.39
CA LEU A 86 -22.12 -2.79 8.86
C LEU A 86 -23.33 -3.48 8.20
N VAL A 87 -23.21 -4.71 7.71
CA VAL A 87 -24.38 -5.47 7.23
C VAL A 87 -25.32 -5.83 8.38
N TRP A 88 -24.77 -6.07 9.57
CA TRP A 88 -25.51 -6.44 10.77
C TRP A 88 -25.81 -5.24 11.67
N GLU A 89 -25.77 -4.01 11.15
CA GLU A 89 -25.96 -2.80 11.97
C GLU A 89 -27.32 -2.77 12.70
N ALA A 90 -28.36 -3.38 12.13
CA ALA A 90 -29.68 -3.51 12.75
C ALA A 90 -29.65 -4.30 14.08
N PHE A 91 -28.62 -5.11 14.28
CA PHE A 91 -28.37 -5.90 15.49
C PHE A 91 -27.35 -5.24 16.44
N GLY A 92 -27.02 -3.95 16.23
CA GLY A 92 -26.09 -3.21 17.09
C GLY A 92 -24.60 -3.38 16.72
N TYR A 93 -24.29 -3.78 15.48
CA TYR A 93 -22.90 -3.92 15.02
C TYR A 93 -22.32 -2.66 14.37
N PHE A 94 -23.01 -1.51 14.45
CA PHE A 94 -22.52 -0.25 13.89
C PHE A 94 -21.23 0.21 14.58
N GLU A 95 -21.19 0.20 15.91
CA GLU A 95 -20.04 0.61 16.73
C GLU A 95 -18.85 -0.34 16.55
N PRO A 96 -19.02 -1.68 16.62
CA PRO A 96 -17.98 -2.61 16.19
C PRO A 96 -17.47 -2.34 14.77
N GLY A 97 -18.36 -2.04 13.82
CA GLY A 97 -17.99 -1.70 12.45
C GLY A 97 -17.11 -0.45 12.38
N MET A 98 -17.51 0.62 13.09
CA MET A 98 -16.72 1.84 13.22
C MET A 98 -15.34 1.56 13.81
N LEU A 99 -15.24 0.69 14.82
CA LEU A 99 -13.95 0.31 15.42
C LEU A 99 -13.07 -0.47 14.44
N MET A 100 -13.65 -1.38 13.64
CA MET A 100 -12.91 -2.12 12.62
C MET A 100 -12.39 -1.18 11.52
N PHE A 101 -13.23 -0.27 11.00
CA PHE A 101 -12.77 0.75 10.05
C PHE A 101 -11.75 1.71 10.65
N GLY A 102 -11.93 2.12 11.91
CA GLY A 102 -10.95 2.93 12.63
C GLY A 102 -9.60 2.20 12.73
N THR A 103 -9.63 0.91 13.05
CA THR A 103 -8.42 0.08 13.07
C THR A 103 -7.78 -0.02 11.68
N ALA A 104 -8.57 -0.12 10.62
CA ALA A 104 -8.07 -0.05 9.24
C ALA A 104 -7.36 1.28 8.95
N HIS A 105 -7.97 2.41 9.32
CA HIS A 105 -7.37 3.74 9.19
C HIS A 105 -6.07 3.87 9.97
N ALA A 106 -5.98 3.28 11.17
CA ALA A 106 -4.73 3.25 11.94
C ALA A 106 -3.62 2.47 11.21
N PHE A 107 -3.94 1.35 10.58
CA PHE A 107 -2.98 0.60 9.76
C PHE A 107 -2.54 1.36 8.51
N TYR A 108 -3.46 2.01 7.80
CA TYR A 108 -3.13 2.87 6.65
C TYR A 108 -2.29 4.07 7.07
N LEU A 109 -2.67 4.74 8.16
CA LEU A 109 -1.91 5.83 8.77
C LEU A 109 -0.47 5.38 9.09
N ALA A 110 -0.33 4.23 9.74
CA ALA A 110 0.97 3.64 10.05
C ALA A 110 1.76 3.29 8.78
N ALA A 111 1.10 2.81 7.72
CA ALA A 111 1.74 2.53 6.43
C ALA A 111 2.27 3.82 5.80
N PHE A 112 1.49 4.90 5.86
CA PHE A 112 1.85 6.18 5.25
C PHE A 112 2.98 6.88 6.01
N GLY A 113 3.13 6.61 7.30
CA GLY A 113 4.26 7.08 8.11
C GLY A 113 4.28 8.59 8.32
N ILE A 114 5.22 9.06 9.14
CA ILE A 114 5.25 10.46 9.61
C ILE A 114 6.10 11.39 8.73
N GLN A 115 6.94 10.85 7.85
CA GLN A 115 7.84 11.65 7.02
C GLN A 115 7.38 11.71 5.55
N PRO A 116 7.40 12.90 4.92
CA PRO A 116 7.69 14.21 5.51
C PRO A 116 6.51 14.72 6.37
N LEU A 117 6.76 15.43 7.47
CA LEU A 117 5.69 15.85 8.39
C LEU A 117 4.66 16.78 7.73
N ARG A 118 5.08 17.87 7.08
CA ARG A 118 4.18 18.90 6.51
C ARG A 118 3.07 19.33 7.47
N ALA A 119 3.44 19.84 8.63
CA ALA A 119 2.51 20.21 9.71
C ALA A 119 1.45 21.24 9.27
N ARG A 120 1.79 22.22 8.42
CA ARG A 120 0.81 23.19 7.89
C ARG A 120 -0.35 22.52 7.16
N LEU A 121 -0.06 21.49 6.34
CA LEU A 121 -1.10 20.72 5.66
C LEU A 121 -1.96 19.96 6.68
N GLY A 122 -1.34 19.40 7.72
CA GLY A 122 -2.06 18.71 8.80
C GLY A 122 -2.97 19.65 9.58
N LEU A 123 -2.52 20.87 9.86
CA LEU A 123 -3.33 21.90 10.51
C LEU A 123 -4.52 22.31 9.66
N VAL A 124 -4.33 22.53 8.35
CA VAL A 124 -5.43 22.88 7.43
C VAL A 124 -6.45 21.74 7.35
N LEU A 125 -6.00 20.50 7.15
CA LEU A 125 -6.89 19.35 7.09
C LEU A 125 -7.58 19.10 8.43
N GLY A 126 -6.86 19.20 9.54
CA GLY A 126 -7.39 19.07 10.90
C GLY A 126 -8.46 20.13 11.20
N ALA A 127 -8.20 21.40 10.88
CA ALA A 127 -9.17 22.47 11.05
C ALA A 127 -10.41 22.25 10.17
N SER A 128 -10.24 21.81 8.91
CA SER A 128 -11.36 21.49 8.03
C SER A 128 -12.19 20.31 8.56
N GLY A 129 -11.54 19.26 9.07
CA GLY A 129 -12.23 18.11 9.68
C GLY A 129 -12.97 18.49 10.96
N ALA A 130 -12.37 19.33 11.80
CA ALA A 130 -13.02 19.85 13.01
C ALA A 130 -14.22 20.74 12.68
N ALA A 131 -14.13 21.57 11.64
CA ALA A 131 -15.26 22.37 11.17
C ALA A 131 -16.41 21.49 10.66
N ILE A 132 -16.11 20.47 9.84
CA ILE A 132 -17.11 19.51 9.35
C ILE A 132 -17.77 18.77 10.52
N TYR A 133 -16.98 18.25 11.46
CA TYR A 133 -17.50 17.59 12.65
C TYR A 133 -18.38 18.53 13.50
N GLY A 134 -17.97 19.79 13.68
CA GLY A 134 -18.74 20.81 14.39
C GLY A 134 -20.10 21.08 13.74
N LEU A 135 -20.19 21.05 12.41
CA LEU A 135 -21.46 21.17 11.68
C LEU A 135 -22.37 19.95 11.89
N MET A 136 -21.80 18.76 12.05
CA MET A 136 -22.55 17.52 12.31
C MET A 136 -22.93 17.34 13.78
N PHE A 137 -22.26 18.04 14.70
CA PHE A 137 -22.44 17.88 16.14
C PHE A 137 -23.90 18.00 16.63
N PRO A 138 -24.71 18.96 16.15
CA PRO A 138 -26.11 19.09 16.56
C PRO A 138 -27.00 17.89 16.18
N CYS A 139 -26.56 17.09 15.20
CA CYS A 139 -27.30 15.93 14.71
C CYS A 139 -26.96 14.64 15.47
N LEU A 140 -25.92 14.66 16.31
CA LEU A 140 -25.46 13.47 17.00
C LEU A 140 -26.36 13.12 18.18
N PRO A 141 -26.65 11.82 18.41
CA PRO A 141 -27.37 11.40 19.60
C PRO A 141 -26.54 11.68 20.86
N PRO A 142 -27.18 12.01 21.99
CA PRO A 142 -26.48 12.19 23.26
C PRO A 142 -25.83 10.87 23.71
N GLY A 143 -24.76 10.96 24.50
CA GLY A 143 -24.05 9.80 25.05
C GLY A 143 -22.62 9.68 24.51
N PRO A 144 -22.07 8.46 24.34
CA PRO A 144 -20.68 8.24 23.94
C PRO A 144 -20.41 8.46 22.45
N MET A 145 -21.45 8.46 21.60
CA MET A 145 -21.34 8.56 20.14
C MET A 145 -20.57 9.78 19.62
N PRO A 146 -20.80 11.01 20.11
CA PRO A 146 -20.01 12.16 19.67
C PRO A 146 -18.51 11.95 19.91
N ALA A 147 -18.12 11.45 21.08
CA ALA A 147 -16.71 11.22 21.40
C ALA A 147 -16.08 10.12 20.51
N LEU A 148 -16.81 9.02 20.27
CA LEU A 148 -16.38 7.95 19.37
C LEU A 148 -16.22 8.45 17.94
N LEU A 149 -17.20 9.20 17.43
CA LEU A 149 -17.14 9.76 16.08
C LEU A 149 -16.05 10.81 15.94
N ALA A 150 -15.81 11.65 16.96
CA ALA A 150 -14.72 12.62 16.95
C ALA A 150 -13.35 11.93 16.88
N ALA A 151 -13.15 10.85 17.64
CA ALA A 151 -11.92 10.06 17.59
C ALA A 151 -11.74 9.41 16.21
N TYR A 152 -12.82 8.85 15.65
CA TYR A 152 -12.83 8.28 14.30
C TYR A 152 -12.49 9.32 13.21
N PHE A 153 -13.15 10.49 13.23
CA PHE A 153 -12.92 11.58 12.30
C PHE A 153 -11.49 12.11 12.40
N SER A 154 -10.96 12.24 13.61
CA SER A 154 -9.57 12.66 13.82
C SER A 154 -8.59 11.67 13.19
N LEU A 155 -8.87 10.37 13.30
CA LEU A 155 -8.04 9.32 12.74
C LEU A 155 -8.07 9.29 11.21
N ILE A 156 -9.25 9.37 10.59
CA ILE A 156 -9.36 9.36 9.12
C ILE A 156 -8.78 10.65 8.50
N VAL A 157 -8.94 11.80 9.17
CA VAL A 157 -8.29 13.06 8.76
C VAL A 157 -6.78 12.97 8.90
N ALA A 158 -6.27 12.36 9.97
CA ALA A 158 -4.85 12.10 10.12
C ALA A 158 -4.32 11.18 9.00
N MET A 159 -5.05 10.11 8.65
CA MET A 159 -4.72 9.24 7.53
C MET A 159 -4.64 10.03 6.21
N MET A 160 -5.65 10.87 5.93
CA MET A 160 -5.67 11.73 4.74
C MET A 160 -4.48 12.69 4.71
N TRP A 161 -4.18 13.33 5.84
CA TRP A 161 -3.00 14.18 5.96
C TRP A 161 -1.71 13.43 5.67
N ARG A 162 -1.52 12.23 6.22
CA ARG A 162 -0.30 11.44 5.97
C ARG A 162 -0.21 10.98 4.53
N ALA A 163 -1.32 10.63 3.89
CA ALA A 163 -1.36 10.29 2.48
C ALA A 163 -0.95 11.48 1.60
N ALA A 164 -1.59 12.64 1.81
CA ALA A 164 -1.32 13.87 1.07
C ALA A 164 0.08 14.42 1.33
N ALA A 165 0.62 14.27 2.55
CA ALA A 165 1.94 14.74 2.90
C ALA A 165 3.05 14.03 2.10
N ARG A 166 2.81 12.80 1.63
CA ARG A 166 3.77 12.07 0.79
C ARG A 166 3.79 12.55 -0.66
N VAL A 167 2.71 13.16 -1.16
CA VAL A 167 2.62 13.66 -2.54
C VAL A 167 3.59 14.85 -2.70
N GLY A 168 4.75 14.60 -3.27
CA GLY A 168 5.78 15.61 -3.51
C GLY A 168 6.44 15.36 -4.85
N ARG A 169 7.39 16.21 -5.23
CA ARG A 169 8.20 15.99 -6.42
C ARG A 169 9.33 14.99 -6.11
N PRO A 170 9.60 14.00 -7.00
CA PRO A 170 8.83 13.66 -8.20
C PRO A 170 7.51 12.96 -7.86
N TRP A 171 6.48 13.21 -8.69
CA TRP A 171 5.18 12.55 -8.58
C TRP A 171 5.35 11.06 -8.86
N THR A 172 5.03 10.22 -7.88
CA THR A 172 5.02 8.76 -8.06
C THR A 172 3.60 8.24 -7.99
N TRP A 173 3.31 7.25 -8.85
CA TRP A 173 2.01 6.59 -8.95
C TRP A 173 1.49 6.16 -7.57
N ASN A 174 2.30 5.44 -6.80
CA ASN A 174 1.92 4.89 -5.51
C ASN A 174 1.46 5.96 -4.51
N ARG A 175 2.18 7.09 -4.46
CA ARG A 175 1.86 8.20 -3.54
C ARG A 175 0.57 8.89 -3.96
N MET A 176 0.33 9.01 -5.27
CA MET A 176 -0.92 9.54 -5.81
C MET A 176 -2.10 8.62 -5.54
N CYS A 177 -1.96 7.32 -5.80
CA CYS A 177 -2.99 6.33 -5.50
C CYS A 177 -3.35 6.34 -4.01
N ALA A 178 -2.36 6.39 -3.11
CA ALA A 178 -2.66 6.50 -1.68
C ALA A 178 -3.40 7.80 -1.30
N CYS A 179 -3.02 8.94 -1.89
CA CYS A 179 -3.67 10.22 -1.62
C CYS A 179 -5.10 10.28 -2.16
N VAL A 180 -5.32 9.84 -3.39
CA VAL A 180 -6.65 9.75 -4.00
C VAL A 180 -7.51 8.76 -3.23
N GLY A 181 -6.94 7.62 -2.86
CA GLY A 181 -7.62 6.62 -2.05
C GLY A 181 -8.06 7.16 -0.69
N ALA A 182 -7.17 7.84 0.04
CA ALA A 182 -7.51 8.43 1.33
C ALA A 182 -8.59 9.54 1.20
N ALA A 183 -8.54 10.35 0.14
CA ALA A 183 -9.55 11.39 -0.10
C ALA A 183 -10.93 10.79 -0.39
N LEU A 184 -10.99 9.75 -1.22
CA LEU A 184 -12.22 9.01 -1.51
C LEU A 184 -12.78 8.32 -0.26
N PHE A 185 -11.92 7.80 0.61
CA PHE A 185 -12.35 7.19 1.87
C PHE A 185 -12.98 8.25 2.80
N VAL A 186 -12.35 9.42 2.94
CA VAL A 186 -12.94 10.54 3.70
C VAL A 186 -14.31 10.93 3.11
N ALA A 187 -14.44 10.99 1.79
CA ALA A 187 -15.71 11.31 1.15
C ALA A 187 -16.79 10.24 1.38
N SER A 188 -16.43 8.96 1.30
CA SER A 188 -17.29 7.82 1.62
C SER A 188 -17.81 7.89 3.05
N ASP A 189 -16.92 8.04 4.02
CA ASP A 189 -17.27 7.98 5.43
C ASP A 189 -18.03 9.22 5.89
N LEU A 190 -17.71 10.38 5.33
CA LEU A 190 -18.49 11.59 5.56
C LEU A 190 -19.93 11.42 5.05
N ALA A 191 -20.10 10.89 3.83
CA ALA A 191 -21.44 10.62 3.29
C ALA A 191 -22.20 9.59 4.13
N LEU A 192 -21.52 8.53 4.59
CA LEU A 192 -22.10 7.52 5.47
C LEU A 192 -22.53 8.11 6.83
N ALA A 193 -21.69 8.97 7.43
CA ALA A 193 -22.00 9.60 8.71
C ALA A 193 -23.15 10.61 8.59
N VAL A 194 -23.21 11.39 7.50
CA VAL A 194 -24.32 12.31 7.23
C VAL A 194 -25.63 11.54 7.02
N ASP A 195 -25.60 10.46 6.23
CA ASP A 195 -26.77 9.59 6.00
C ASP A 195 -27.29 8.96 7.29
N LYS A 196 -26.37 8.54 8.17
CA LYS A 196 -26.70 7.88 9.43
C LYS A 196 -27.24 8.83 10.50
N PHE A 197 -26.60 9.98 10.70
CA PHE A 197 -26.85 10.84 11.87
C PHE A 197 -27.63 12.12 11.54
N CYS A 198 -27.49 12.67 10.34
CA CYS A 198 -28.05 13.98 10.01
C CYS A 198 -29.32 13.88 9.20
N THR A 199 -29.24 13.25 8.02
CA THR A 199 -30.37 13.14 7.09
C THR A 199 -30.17 11.98 6.14
N ARG A 200 -31.22 11.16 5.93
CA ARG A 200 -31.18 10.08 4.96
C ARG A 200 -31.11 10.63 3.54
N LEU A 201 -30.13 10.18 2.77
CA LEU A 201 -29.88 10.58 1.40
C LEU A 201 -30.23 9.41 0.48
N ALA A 202 -31.17 9.61 -0.46
CA ALA A 202 -31.64 8.53 -1.35
C ALA A 202 -30.51 7.87 -2.16
N ALA A 203 -29.48 8.64 -2.54
CA ALA A 203 -28.33 8.17 -3.31
C ALA A 203 -27.10 7.81 -2.46
N ALA A 204 -27.15 7.97 -1.12
CA ALA A 204 -25.99 7.72 -0.26
C ALA A 204 -25.45 6.28 -0.37
N PRO A 205 -26.28 5.21 -0.38
CA PRO A 205 -25.74 3.85 -0.46
C PRO A 205 -24.88 3.63 -1.70
N ALA A 206 -25.30 4.13 -2.86
CA ALA A 206 -24.53 4.04 -4.10
C ALA A 206 -23.23 4.83 -4.01
N PHE A 207 -23.34 6.09 -3.59
CA PHE A 207 -22.21 6.99 -3.50
C PHE A 207 -21.14 6.49 -2.52
N VAL A 208 -21.55 6.08 -1.32
CA VAL A 208 -20.68 5.52 -0.28
C VAL A 208 -19.95 4.30 -0.83
N MET A 209 -20.66 3.31 -1.36
CA MET A 209 -20.02 2.08 -1.82
C MET A 209 -19.12 2.30 -3.04
N SER A 210 -19.50 3.18 -3.98
CA SER A 210 -18.66 3.50 -5.14
C SER A 210 -17.36 4.20 -4.72
N THR A 211 -17.47 5.22 -3.85
CA THR A 211 -16.29 5.95 -3.36
C THR A 211 -15.42 5.08 -2.46
N TYR A 212 -16.02 4.23 -1.62
CA TYR A 212 -15.34 3.26 -0.77
C TYR A 212 -14.53 2.23 -1.56
N TYR A 213 -15.15 1.51 -2.51
CA TYR A 213 -14.43 0.50 -3.27
C TYR A 213 -13.33 1.11 -4.13
N LEU A 214 -13.56 2.31 -4.68
CA LEU A 214 -12.52 3.04 -5.41
C LEU A 214 -11.39 3.48 -4.46
N ALA A 215 -11.71 3.94 -3.25
CA ALA A 215 -10.73 4.29 -2.22
C ALA A 215 -9.82 3.09 -1.91
N GLN A 216 -10.42 1.94 -1.65
CA GLN A 216 -9.70 0.71 -1.30
C GLN A 216 -8.83 0.20 -2.45
N MET A 217 -9.34 0.25 -3.68
CA MET A 217 -8.54 -0.09 -4.86
C MET A 217 -7.33 0.84 -5.01
N CYS A 218 -7.52 2.15 -4.84
CA CYS A 218 -6.43 3.12 -4.89
C CYS A 218 -5.40 2.90 -3.77
N ILE A 219 -5.83 2.58 -2.55
CA ILE A 219 -4.93 2.25 -1.44
C ILE A 219 -4.18 0.95 -1.73
N ALA A 220 -4.83 -0.09 -2.26
CA ALA A 220 -4.20 -1.35 -2.64
C ALA A 220 -3.16 -1.16 -3.76
N LEU A 221 -3.49 -0.38 -4.80
CA LEU A 221 -2.59 -0.01 -5.88
C LEU A 221 -1.37 0.78 -5.41
N SER A 222 -1.45 1.46 -4.26
CA SER A 222 -0.29 2.16 -3.67
C SER A 222 0.84 1.23 -3.22
N VAL A 223 0.59 -0.09 -3.16
CA VAL A 223 1.60 -1.10 -2.82
C VAL A 223 2.48 -1.45 -4.02
N VAL A 224 2.02 -1.25 -5.25
CA VAL A 224 2.73 -1.70 -6.46
C VAL A 224 3.76 -0.66 -6.90
N ASP A 225 5.04 -1.00 -6.77
CA ASP A 225 6.15 -0.26 -7.39
C ASP A 225 6.37 -0.75 -8.82
N CYS A 226 6.40 0.15 -9.80
CA CYS A 226 6.52 -0.21 -11.21
C CYS A 226 7.96 -0.59 -11.63
N ARG A 227 8.83 -0.96 -10.69
CA ARG A 227 10.22 -1.39 -10.97
C ARG A 227 10.33 -2.89 -11.21
N ASP A 228 9.34 -3.65 -10.78
CA ASP A 228 9.44 -5.12 -10.75
C ASP A 228 9.21 -5.75 -12.13
N ASP A 229 8.40 -5.11 -12.98
CA ASP A 229 8.20 -5.56 -14.37
C ASP A 229 9.46 -5.30 -15.21
N ASP A 230 10.13 -4.15 -15.03
CA ASP A 230 11.39 -3.84 -15.74
C ASP A 230 12.55 -4.72 -15.28
N ALA A 231 12.63 -5.02 -13.98
CA ALA A 231 13.68 -5.90 -13.43
C ALA A 231 13.45 -7.37 -13.79
N ALA A 232 12.20 -7.85 -13.78
CA ALA A 232 11.85 -9.21 -14.20
C ALA A 232 12.02 -9.39 -15.72
N ALA A 233 11.62 -8.40 -16.53
CA ALA A 233 11.84 -8.40 -17.98
C ALA A 233 13.34 -8.31 -18.33
N ALA A 234 14.12 -7.50 -17.62
CA ALA A 234 15.58 -7.45 -17.78
C ALA A 234 16.25 -8.77 -17.36
N ALA A 235 15.82 -9.38 -16.25
CA ALA A 235 16.33 -10.68 -15.82
C ALA A 235 15.96 -11.81 -16.82
N ALA A 236 14.75 -11.77 -17.38
CA ALA A 236 14.32 -12.69 -18.43
C ALA A 236 15.08 -12.48 -19.74
N ALA A 237 15.36 -11.22 -20.12
CA ALA A 237 16.18 -10.89 -21.28
C ALA A 237 17.63 -11.36 -21.12
N VAL A 238 18.23 -11.16 -19.93
CA VAL A 238 19.57 -11.67 -19.59
C VAL A 238 19.60 -13.19 -19.56
N ALA A 239 18.52 -13.85 -19.13
CA ALA A 239 18.40 -15.31 -19.16
C ALA A 239 18.22 -15.86 -20.58
N ALA A 240 17.54 -15.12 -21.47
CA ALA A 240 17.39 -15.47 -22.88
C ALA A 240 18.71 -15.28 -23.66
N ASP A 241 19.45 -14.22 -23.39
CA ASP A 241 20.78 -13.95 -23.96
C ASP A 241 21.79 -15.05 -23.60
N LYS A 242 21.83 -15.46 -22.33
CA LYS A 242 22.66 -16.60 -21.88
C LYS A 242 22.28 -17.95 -22.50
N ARG A 243 21.01 -18.13 -22.91
CA ARG A 243 20.56 -19.33 -23.62
C ARG A 243 20.87 -19.27 -25.12
N GLY A 244 20.92 -18.08 -25.72
CA GLY A 244 21.32 -17.88 -27.12
C GLY A 244 22.83 -18.03 -27.34
N GLY A 245 23.66 -17.50 -26.45
CA GLY A 245 25.13 -17.58 -26.56
C GLY A 245 25.73 -18.98 -26.34
N ALA A 246 24.96 -19.95 -25.83
CA ALA A 246 25.43 -21.33 -25.63
C ALA A 246 25.30 -22.20 -26.89
N VAL A 247 24.68 -21.71 -27.97
CA VAL A 247 24.43 -22.49 -29.20
C VAL A 247 25.49 -22.23 -30.30
N GLU A 248 26.25 -21.13 -30.23
CA GLU A 248 27.29 -20.79 -31.22
C GLU A 248 28.71 -21.31 -30.89
N GLY A 249 28.86 -22.12 -29.84
CA GLY A 249 30.17 -22.62 -29.37
C GLY A 249 30.56 -24.03 -29.84
N GLY A 250 30.03 -24.52 -30.96
CA GLY A 250 30.23 -25.91 -31.36
C GLY A 250 30.30 -26.13 -32.87
N ALA A 251 31.47 -25.91 -33.47
CA ALA A 251 32.08 -26.75 -34.50
C ALA A 251 33.33 -26.06 -35.08
N VAL A 252 34.50 -26.71 -34.99
CA VAL A 252 35.38 -27.13 -36.11
C VAL A 252 36.59 -27.89 -35.54
N GLU A 253 36.82 -29.09 -36.10
CA GLU A 253 37.94 -30.05 -35.96
C GLU A 253 39.31 -29.37 -36.25
N GLY A 254 40.52 -29.84 -35.89
CA GLY A 254 41.11 -31.13 -35.55
C GLY A 254 42.60 -31.06 -35.96
N GLY A 255 43.52 -31.77 -35.30
CA GLY A 255 44.90 -31.96 -35.79
C GLY A 255 46.01 -31.94 -34.73
N ALA A 256 46.82 -33.00 -34.70
CA ALA A 256 47.99 -33.33 -33.86
C ALA A 256 49.07 -32.21 -33.81
N ASP A 257 50.07 -32.16 -32.91
CA ASP A 257 50.95 -33.23 -32.42
C ASP A 257 51.91 -32.68 -31.32
N SER A 258 52.51 -33.58 -30.53
CA SER A 258 53.79 -33.48 -29.77
C SER A 258 53.99 -32.56 -28.52
N ALA A 259 54.01 -33.21 -27.35
CA ALA A 259 54.97 -33.21 -26.20
C ALA A 259 55.67 -31.94 -25.61
N PRO A 260 56.02 -31.95 -24.28
CA PRO A 260 56.42 -30.76 -23.47
C PRO A 260 57.95 -30.60 -23.29
N PRO A 261 58.44 -29.52 -22.61
CA PRO A 261 58.86 -29.69 -21.20
C PRO A 261 58.74 -28.44 -20.29
N SER A 262 58.82 -28.71 -18.99
CA SER A 262 59.01 -27.78 -17.85
C SER A 262 60.52 -27.41 -17.65
N PRO A 263 60.98 -26.84 -16.52
CA PRO A 263 61.00 -25.41 -16.12
C PRO A 263 62.43 -24.89 -15.76
N CYS A 264 62.66 -23.57 -15.70
CA CYS A 264 63.82 -22.91 -15.07
C CYS A 264 63.64 -21.38 -15.14
N ARG A 265 64.15 -20.49 -14.28
CA ARG A 265 64.92 -20.52 -13.02
C ARG A 265 64.91 -19.07 -12.47
N ARG A 266 65.05 -18.92 -11.15
CA ARG A 266 65.26 -17.67 -10.38
C ARG A 266 66.40 -16.78 -10.90
N VAL A 267 66.29 -15.47 -10.64
CA VAL A 267 67.26 -14.53 -9.98
C VAL A 267 66.39 -13.33 -9.52
N GLY A 268 66.49 -12.68 -8.35
CA GLY A 268 67.50 -12.55 -7.30
C GLY A 268 67.70 -11.05 -6.98
N GLU A 269 68.03 -10.72 -5.72
CA GLU A 269 68.42 -9.42 -5.12
C GLU A 269 67.27 -8.56 -4.53
N ASP A 270 67.08 -8.50 -3.20
CA ASP A 270 67.90 -7.91 -2.09
C ASP A 270 67.95 -6.37 -2.16
N GLY A 271 67.72 -5.58 -1.10
CA GLY A 271 67.42 -5.87 0.29
C GLY A 271 67.38 -4.59 1.14
N SER A 272 66.88 -4.77 2.37
CA SER A 272 67.22 -4.11 3.64
C SER A 272 67.11 -2.58 3.84
N GLY A 273 66.42 -2.20 4.92
CA GLY A 273 66.53 -0.89 5.56
C GLY A 273 65.54 -0.71 6.72
N ALA A 274 65.93 -1.15 7.92
CA ALA A 274 65.11 -1.22 9.13
C ALA A 274 65.20 0.01 10.06
N ARG A 275 64.29 0.02 11.06
CA ARG A 275 64.26 0.78 12.35
C ARG A 275 63.60 2.17 12.27
N GLY A 276 62.75 2.60 13.22
CA GLY A 276 62.27 1.97 14.45
C GLY A 276 61.52 2.96 15.35
N GLY A 277 60.50 2.48 16.08
CA GLY A 277 59.95 3.01 17.34
C GLY A 277 59.34 4.43 17.39
N VAL A 278 58.58 4.88 18.39
CA VAL A 278 57.95 4.33 19.62
C VAL A 278 57.07 5.50 20.15
N HIS A 279 55.88 5.23 20.70
CA HIS A 279 55.01 6.10 21.55
C HIS A 279 54.55 7.48 20.97
N GLN A 280 53.36 8.05 21.22
CA GLN A 280 52.72 8.31 22.52
C GLN A 280 51.27 8.84 22.33
N ARG A 281 50.33 8.25 23.09
CA ARG A 281 49.13 8.77 23.80
C ARG A 281 48.34 10.03 23.36
N ALA A 282 47.01 9.87 23.52
CA ALA A 282 46.01 10.79 24.13
C ALA A 282 45.67 12.08 23.35
N ALA A 283 44.51 12.74 23.48
CA ALA A 283 43.15 12.56 24.00
C ALA A 283 42.45 13.91 23.67
N LEU A 284 41.10 13.96 23.63
CA LEU A 284 40.16 15.13 23.75
C LEU A 284 38.98 14.86 22.80
N SER A 285 37.76 14.49 23.21
CA SER A 285 36.80 15.07 24.19
C SER A 285 36.21 16.44 23.80
N ALA A 286 34.87 16.41 23.66
CA ALA A 286 33.88 17.46 23.89
C ALA A 286 33.80 18.67 22.94
N ARG A 287 32.73 18.68 22.13
CA ARG A 287 31.63 19.65 22.25
C ARG A 287 30.36 19.10 21.62
#